data_AF-A0A3C1YWB5-F1
#
_entry.id   AF-A0A3C1YWB5-F1
#
_cell.length_a   1.000
_cell.length_b   1.000
_cell.length_c   1.000
_cell.angle_alpha   90.00
_cell.angle_beta   90.00
_cell.angle_gamma   90.00
#
_symmetry.space_group_name_H-M   'P 1'
#
loop_
_entity.id
_entity.type
_entity.pdbx_description
1 polymer ?
#
loop_
_entity_poly.entity_id
_entity_poly.type
_entity_poly.pdbx_seq_one_letter_code
_entity_poly.pdbx_strand_id
1 'polypeptide(L)'
;MDIDRRSLMKGLLAGGALLALGTPSWTCAEGPTRNSKRCLLFLGDATVDDQFANGVRAACQEVESDELEIMKVYGGLLSDPGKLVSLFEQTSGARWIAVMDDASAAVFQELARTAGGRFLSVGSHASVNDQACSLRHTWLTASSAQGVGGCLASRLIAARESFSMTERFLNESSATSMPTGWSAPGFSSYRRAGSDAMHLHCSGLSLLEGCAQLGLTGGEEWMPIPPPISASETVSRQSRQWVESVGYAVAASALGVNEGQEICSIRAFVHRTFNPNPLRPPQRFVSFVMDL
;
A
#
# COMPACT_ATOMS: atom_id res chain seq x y z
N MET A 1 -31.68 2.41 20.59
CA MET A 1 -30.40 1.76 20.94
C MET A 1 -29.31 2.66 20.39
N ASP A 2 -28.61 3.36 21.27
CA ASP A 2 -27.65 4.41 20.95
C ASP A 2 -26.34 3.75 20.49
N ILE A 3 -26.14 3.66 19.18
CA ILE A 3 -24.95 3.06 18.59
C ILE A 3 -23.81 4.05 18.77
N ASP A 4 -22.74 3.56 19.40
CA ASP A 4 -21.64 4.29 20.00
C ASP A 4 -20.95 5.27 19.02
N ARG A 5 -21.39 6.53 19.06
CA ARG A 5 -20.86 7.65 18.26
C ARG A 5 -19.36 7.88 18.48
N ARG A 6 -18.76 7.29 19.51
CA ARG A 6 -17.31 7.34 19.79
C ARG A 6 -16.46 6.46 18.88
N SER A 7 -16.99 5.39 18.29
CA SER A 7 -16.21 4.55 17.38
C SER A 7 -16.10 5.17 15.98
N LEU A 8 -17.17 5.83 15.53
CA LEU A 8 -17.24 6.53 14.24
C LEU A 8 -16.23 7.69 14.15
N MET A 9 -16.07 8.46 15.24
CA MET A 9 -15.11 9.57 15.34
C MET A 9 -13.64 9.14 15.30
N LYS A 10 -13.31 7.89 15.67
CA LYS A 10 -11.93 7.39 15.66
C LYS A 10 -11.50 6.88 14.29
N GLY A 11 -12.44 6.35 13.50
CA GLY A 11 -12.18 5.98 12.10
C GLY A 11 -11.85 7.19 11.22
N LEU A 12 -12.48 8.33 11.48
CA LEU A 12 -12.26 9.59 10.75
C LEU A 12 -10.93 10.28 11.09
N LEU A 13 -10.39 10.08 12.30
CA LEU A 13 -9.10 10.65 12.70
C LEU A 13 -7.88 9.88 12.16
N ALA A 14 -8.00 8.57 11.93
CA ALA A 14 -6.92 7.78 11.33
C ALA A 14 -6.77 8.05 9.82
N GLY A 15 -7.89 8.26 9.12
CA GLY A 15 -7.93 8.70 7.71
C GLY A 15 -7.91 10.23 7.50
N GLY A 16 -8.00 11.01 8.58
CA GLY A 16 -8.12 12.47 8.52
C GLY A 16 -6.90 13.19 7.98
N ALA A 17 -5.69 12.63 8.11
CA ALA A 17 -4.50 13.23 7.49
C ALA A 17 -4.55 13.20 5.95
N LEU A 18 -5.24 12.22 5.36
CA LEU A 18 -5.46 12.13 3.91
C LEU A 18 -6.65 12.97 3.42
N LEU A 19 -7.61 13.32 4.30
CA LEU A 19 -8.81 14.10 3.94
C LEU A 19 -8.77 15.58 4.38
N ALA A 20 -7.93 15.95 5.36
CA ALA A 20 -7.75 17.34 5.80
C ALA A 20 -6.87 18.17 4.83
N LEU A 21 -6.18 17.50 3.91
CA LEU A 21 -5.57 18.12 2.74
C LEU A 21 -6.54 17.89 1.59
N GLY A 22 -7.47 18.83 1.39
CA GLY A 22 -8.48 18.74 0.34
C GLY A 22 -7.86 18.30 -0.98
N THR A 23 -8.48 17.35 -1.68
CA THR A 23 -7.98 16.71 -2.90
C THR A 23 -7.36 17.74 -3.86
N PRO A 24 -6.03 17.93 -3.88
CA PRO A 24 -5.41 18.89 -4.77
C PRO A 24 -5.20 18.21 -6.12
N SER A 25 -5.15 18.99 -7.21
CA SER A 25 -4.86 18.49 -8.57
C SER A 25 -3.60 17.62 -8.56
N TRP A 26 -3.79 16.32 -8.67
CA TRP A 26 -2.73 15.34 -8.87
C TRP A 26 -2.39 15.24 -10.35
N THR A 27 -1.12 15.45 -10.68
CA THR A 27 -0.57 15.12 -12.01
C THR A 27 -0.09 13.68 -11.98
N CYS A 28 -1.00 12.74 -12.24
CA CYS A 28 -0.62 11.35 -12.47
C CYS A 28 0.10 11.22 -13.81
N ALA A 29 1.11 10.35 -13.85
CA ALA A 29 1.72 9.98 -15.12
C ALA A 29 0.71 9.18 -15.96
N GLU A 30 0.60 9.50 -17.26
CA GLU A 30 0.15 8.51 -18.24
C GLU A 30 1.09 7.29 -18.16
N GLY A 31 0.51 6.10 -18.26
CA GLY A 31 1.14 4.77 -18.22
C GLY A 31 2.64 4.72 -17.86
N PRO A 32 3.02 4.17 -16.70
CA PRO A 32 4.41 4.20 -16.23
C PRO A 32 5.35 3.58 -17.27
N THR A 33 6.50 4.23 -17.50
CA THR A 33 7.64 3.54 -18.10
C THR A 33 8.04 2.42 -17.14
N ARG A 34 7.89 1.18 -17.61
CA ARG A 34 8.10 -0.05 -16.83
C ARG A 34 9.53 -0.18 -16.30
N ASN A 35 10.47 0.58 -16.88
CA ASN A 35 11.90 0.49 -16.64
C ASN A 35 12.45 1.86 -16.24
N SER A 36 12.19 2.33 -15.02
CA SER A 36 13.03 3.38 -14.45
C SER A 36 14.42 2.79 -14.23
N LYS A 37 15.40 3.20 -15.05
CA LYS A 37 16.78 2.71 -14.98
C LYS A 37 17.50 3.02 -13.66
N ARG A 38 16.88 3.83 -12.80
CA ARG A 38 17.44 4.27 -11.52
C ARG A 38 16.34 4.36 -10.49
N CYS A 39 16.45 3.58 -9.40
CA CYS A 39 15.52 3.63 -8.28
C CYS A 39 16.25 3.95 -6.98
N LEU A 40 15.86 5.02 -6.31
CA LEU A 40 16.51 5.54 -5.12
C LEU A 40 15.68 5.21 -3.87
N LEU A 41 16.33 4.93 -2.74
CA LEU A 41 15.67 4.64 -1.46
C LEU A 41 15.86 5.78 -0.47
N PHE A 42 14.82 6.57 -0.28
CA PHE A 42 14.83 7.66 0.68
C PHE A 42 14.33 7.21 2.05
N LEU A 43 15.16 7.37 3.09
CA LEU A 43 14.81 7.03 4.47
C LEU A 43 14.68 8.31 5.30
N GLY A 44 13.45 8.63 5.70
CA GLY A 44 13.09 9.90 6.31
C GLY A 44 13.23 9.96 7.83
N ASP A 45 14.21 9.24 8.40
CA ASP A 45 14.49 9.19 9.84
C ASP A 45 13.33 8.63 10.68
N ALA A 46 12.60 7.66 10.12
CA ALA A 46 11.59 6.95 10.88
C ALA A 46 12.23 5.81 11.67
N THR A 47 11.65 5.46 12.82
CA THR A 47 12.08 4.30 13.63
C THR A 47 11.99 2.97 12.88
N VAL A 48 11.40 2.98 11.70
CA VAL A 48 11.11 1.83 10.84
C VAL A 48 12.08 1.71 9.65
N ASP A 49 12.98 2.68 9.45
CA ASP A 49 13.84 2.82 8.28
C ASP A 49 14.64 1.55 7.95
N ASP A 50 15.30 0.96 8.94
CA ASP A 50 16.14 -0.23 8.71
C ASP A 50 15.31 -1.46 8.32
N GLN A 51 14.14 -1.65 8.94
CA GLN A 51 13.25 -2.78 8.62
C GLN A 51 12.64 -2.60 7.23
N PHE A 52 12.21 -1.38 6.90
CA PHE A 52 11.69 -1.05 5.58
C PHE A 52 12.77 -1.26 4.51
N ALA A 53 13.99 -0.76 4.74
CA ALA A 53 15.11 -0.91 3.82
C ALA A 53 15.52 -2.37 3.60
N ASN A 54 15.43 -3.22 4.63
CA ASN A 54 15.65 -4.67 4.47
C ASN A 54 14.63 -5.28 3.50
N GLY A 55 13.37 -4.85 3.60
CA GLY A 55 12.30 -5.30 2.72
C GLY A 55 12.54 -4.90 1.27
N VAL A 56 12.91 -3.63 1.07
CA VAL A 56 13.28 -3.10 -0.25
C VAL A 56 14.41 -3.94 -0.84
N ARG A 57 15.53 -4.12 -0.11
CA ARG A 57 16.67 -4.93 -0.59
C ARG A 57 16.28 -6.36 -0.93
N ALA A 58 15.40 -6.98 -0.15
CA ALA A 58 14.93 -8.34 -0.41
C ALA A 58 14.14 -8.42 -1.74
N ALA A 59 13.29 -7.44 -2.04
CA ALA A 59 12.60 -7.36 -3.33
C ALA A 59 13.59 -7.19 -4.48
N CYS A 60 14.60 -6.31 -4.32
CA CYS A 60 15.60 -6.06 -5.35
C CYS A 60 16.44 -7.29 -5.68
N GLN A 61 16.80 -8.09 -4.66
CA GLN A 61 17.55 -9.33 -4.83
C GLN A 61 16.80 -10.37 -5.66
N GLU A 62 15.48 -10.41 -5.56
CA GLU A 62 14.66 -11.41 -6.26
C GLU A 62 14.44 -11.09 -7.74
N VAL A 63 14.65 -9.85 -8.16
CA VAL A 63 14.46 -9.39 -9.55
C VAL A 63 15.77 -9.46 -10.35
N GLU A 64 16.89 -9.83 -9.72
CA GLU A 64 18.24 -9.81 -10.33
C GLU A 64 18.51 -8.51 -11.12
N SER A 65 18.02 -7.38 -10.59
CA SER A 65 18.13 -6.10 -11.28
C SER A 65 19.52 -5.49 -11.04
N ASP A 66 20.44 -5.74 -11.97
CA ASP A 66 21.81 -5.16 -11.98
C ASP A 66 21.82 -3.63 -12.12
N GLU A 67 20.69 -3.00 -12.49
CA GLU A 67 20.57 -1.55 -12.72
C GLU A 67 19.99 -0.77 -11.51
N LEU A 68 19.73 -1.44 -10.38
CA LEU A 68 19.08 -0.79 -9.24
C LEU A 68 20.07 -0.11 -8.27
N GLU A 69 20.34 1.16 -8.50
CA GLU A 69 21.17 1.97 -7.59
C GLU A 69 20.38 2.38 -6.33
N ILE A 70 20.38 1.55 -5.29
CA ILE A 70 19.80 1.90 -4.00
C ILE A 70 20.67 2.96 -3.30
N MET A 71 20.38 4.23 -3.54
CA MET A 71 20.96 5.34 -2.79
C MET A 71 20.20 5.54 -1.49
N LYS A 72 20.87 5.35 -0.34
CA LYS A 72 20.32 5.65 0.98
C LYS A 72 20.56 7.12 1.31
N VAL A 73 19.48 7.88 1.45
CA VAL A 73 19.55 9.25 1.93
C VAL A 73 19.28 9.25 3.43
N TYR A 74 20.21 9.80 4.22
CA TYR A 74 20.17 9.77 5.69
C TYR A 74 19.56 11.05 6.28
N GLY A 75 18.87 10.88 7.41
CA GLY A 75 18.16 11.90 8.19
C GLY A 75 18.87 13.24 8.30
N GLY A 76 18.14 14.30 7.98
CA GLY A 76 18.64 15.68 7.93
C GLY A 76 18.22 16.45 6.67
N LEU A 77 17.68 15.76 5.66
CA LEU A 77 17.25 16.42 4.42
C LEU A 77 15.95 17.22 4.58
N LEU A 78 15.07 16.78 5.48
CA LEU A 78 13.82 17.50 5.77
C LEU A 78 14.03 18.70 6.69
N SER A 79 15.12 18.72 7.46
CA SER A 79 15.52 19.89 8.25
C SER A 79 16.17 21.00 7.41
N ASP A 80 16.49 20.71 6.14
CA ASP A 80 17.01 21.68 5.18
C ASP A 80 16.30 21.51 3.82
N PRO A 81 15.14 22.18 3.63
CA PRO A 81 14.36 22.07 2.39
C PRO A 81 15.16 22.39 1.12
N GLY A 82 16.18 23.24 1.20
CA GLY A 82 17.05 23.57 0.07
C GLY A 82 17.83 22.36 -0.44
N LYS A 83 18.35 21.53 0.47
CA LYS A 83 19.03 20.28 0.10
C LYS A 83 18.10 19.28 -0.56
N LEU A 84 16.84 19.19 -0.11
CA LEU A 84 15.85 18.31 -0.72
C LEU A 84 15.51 18.75 -2.14
N VAL A 85 15.34 20.06 -2.37
CA VAL A 85 15.12 20.59 -3.72
C VAL A 85 16.30 20.30 -4.64
N SER A 86 17.54 20.57 -4.19
CA SER A 86 18.73 20.23 -4.97
C SER A 86 18.85 18.73 -5.25
N LEU A 87 18.41 17.87 -4.32
CA LEU A 87 18.39 16.43 -4.55
C LEU A 87 17.35 16.04 -5.61
N PHE A 88 16.18 16.66 -5.62
CA PHE A 88 15.18 16.46 -6.67
C PHE A 88 15.73 16.82 -8.05
N GLU A 89 16.42 17.96 -8.16
CA GLU A 89 17.07 18.38 -9.41
C GLU A 89 18.15 17.37 -9.86
N GLN A 90 18.99 16.90 -8.95
CA GLN A 90 20.08 15.95 -9.24
C GLN A 90 19.61 14.55 -9.60
N THR A 91 18.37 14.21 -9.26
CA THR A 91 17.81 12.87 -9.43
C THR A 91 16.61 12.85 -10.37
N SER A 92 16.45 13.90 -11.18
CA SER A 92 15.43 13.91 -12.24
C SER A 92 15.56 12.68 -13.15
N GLY A 93 14.42 12.07 -13.46
CA GLY A 93 14.31 10.80 -14.18
C GLY A 93 14.48 9.55 -13.31
N ALA A 94 14.70 9.69 -12.00
CA ALA A 94 14.77 8.56 -11.08
C ALA A 94 13.40 8.26 -10.45
N ARG A 95 13.16 6.97 -10.18
CA ARG A 95 12.07 6.53 -9.31
C ARG A 95 12.53 6.55 -7.86
N TRP A 96 11.71 7.10 -6.99
CA TRP A 96 11.99 7.15 -5.56
C TRP A 96 11.04 6.20 -4.83
N ILE A 97 11.61 5.36 -3.99
CA ILE A 97 10.92 4.60 -2.95
C ILE A 97 11.26 5.28 -1.63
N ALA A 98 10.27 5.58 -0.80
CA ALA A 98 10.54 6.23 0.46
C ALA A 98 9.70 5.71 1.62
N VAL A 99 10.21 5.96 2.82
CA VAL A 99 9.52 5.77 4.10
C VAL A 99 9.83 6.94 5.02
N MET A 100 8.83 7.37 5.78
CA MET A 100 8.95 8.42 6.80
C MET A 100 7.78 8.42 7.78
N ASP A 101 7.87 9.19 8.86
CA ASP A 101 6.73 9.47 9.72
C ASP A 101 5.68 10.37 9.02
N ASP A 102 4.48 10.47 9.61
CA ASP A 102 3.38 11.24 9.01
C ASP A 102 3.70 12.73 8.81
N ALA A 103 4.44 13.35 9.73
CA ALA A 103 4.74 14.78 9.68
C ALA A 103 5.77 15.08 8.58
N SER A 104 6.82 14.29 8.54
CA SER A 104 7.82 14.30 7.47
C SER A 104 7.19 14.06 6.09
N ALA A 105 6.23 13.12 5.99
CA ALA A 105 5.50 12.82 4.76
C ALA A 105 4.73 14.01 4.21
N ALA A 106 4.08 14.78 5.09
CA ALA A 106 3.32 15.95 4.66
C ALA A 106 4.22 17.01 4.03
N VAL A 107 5.37 17.32 4.67
CA VAL A 107 6.33 18.30 4.16
C VAL A 107 6.98 17.81 2.86
N PHE A 108 7.41 16.55 2.83
CA PHE A 108 8.04 15.96 1.65
C PHE A 108 7.12 16.01 0.43
N GLN A 109 5.84 15.63 0.58
CA GLN A 109 4.89 15.60 -0.53
C GLN A 109 4.68 16.98 -1.15
N GLU A 110 4.60 18.03 -0.35
CA GLU A 110 4.46 19.40 -0.87
C GLU A 110 5.71 19.87 -1.62
N LEU A 111 6.91 19.55 -1.12
CA LEU A 111 8.16 19.88 -1.78
C LEU A 111 8.33 19.10 -3.09
N ALA A 112 8.06 17.79 -3.06
CA ALA A 112 8.11 16.94 -4.25
C ALA A 112 7.13 17.42 -5.32
N ARG A 113 5.89 17.76 -4.94
CA ARG A 113 4.88 18.32 -5.85
C ARG A 113 5.35 19.64 -6.47
N THR A 114 5.96 20.51 -5.67
CA THR A 114 6.52 21.79 -6.15
C THR A 114 7.66 21.57 -7.14
N ALA A 115 8.44 20.52 -6.96
CA ALA A 115 9.50 20.10 -7.88
C ALA A 115 8.98 19.31 -9.11
N GLY A 116 7.67 19.11 -9.25
CA GLY A 116 7.08 18.36 -10.37
C GLY A 116 7.07 16.83 -10.20
N GLY A 117 7.36 16.34 -9.00
CA GLY A 117 7.29 14.92 -8.66
C GLY A 117 5.89 14.34 -8.86
N ARG A 118 5.84 13.14 -9.43
CA ARG A 118 4.62 12.40 -9.75
C ARG A 118 4.51 11.16 -8.87
N PHE A 119 3.58 11.19 -7.93
CA PHE A 119 3.34 10.04 -7.05
C PHE A 119 2.63 8.93 -7.82
N LEU A 120 3.22 7.73 -7.77
CA LEU A 120 2.65 6.50 -8.30
C LEU A 120 1.82 5.79 -7.24
N SER A 121 2.30 5.79 -5.99
CA SER A 121 1.56 5.27 -4.85
C SER A 121 1.96 5.99 -3.57
N VAL A 122 0.99 6.18 -2.68
CA VAL A 122 1.19 6.68 -1.31
C VAL A 122 0.44 5.76 -0.36
N GLY A 123 1.15 5.22 0.62
CA GLY A 123 0.64 4.29 1.61
C GLY A 123 0.76 4.84 3.01
N SER A 124 -0.32 4.76 3.80
CA SER A 124 -0.32 4.98 5.24
C SER A 124 -0.40 3.63 5.94
N HIS A 125 0.45 3.42 6.95
CA HIS A 125 0.53 2.15 7.66
C HIS A 125 0.55 2.36 9.16
N ALA A 126 -0.25 1.58 9.88
CA ALA A 126 -0.33 1.64 11.32
C ALA A 126 -0.45 0.24 11.93
N SER A 127 0.27 0.01 13.03
CA SER A 127 -0.08 -1.03 13.99
C SER A 127 -0.99 -0.42 15.05
N VAL A 128 -2.17 -1.03 15.22
CA VAL A 128 -3.17 -0.64 16.22
C VAL A 128 -3.33 -1.77 17.21
N ASN A 129 -3.39 -1.42 18.48
CA ASN A 129 -3.71 -2.35 19.55
C ASN A 129 -5.23 -2.56 19.60
N ASP A 130 -5.78 -3.27 18.62
CA ASP A 130 -7.14 -3.78 18.64
C ASP A 130 -7.16 -5.28 18.34
N GLN A 131 -8.22 -5.96 18.81
CA GLN A 131 -8.33 -7.42 18.69
C GLN A 131 -8.78 -7.91 17.31
N ALA A 132 -9.19 -7.00 16.41
CA ALA A 132 -9.80 -7.39 15.15
C ALA A 132 -8.76 -7.50 14.03
N CYS A 133 -8.03 -6.41 13.79
CA CYS A 133 -7.01 -6.29 12.74
C CYS A 133 -5.89 -5.37 13.27
N SER A 134 -4.81 -5.99 13.77
CA SER A 134 -3.72 -5.26 14.41
C SER A 134 -2.91 -4.41 13.44
N LEU A 135 -2.93 -4.73 12.14
CA LEU A 135 -2.29 -3.92 11.11
C LEU A 135 -3.35 -3.26 10.22
N ARG A 136 -3.17 -1.98 9.96
CA ARG A 136 -4.04 -1.17 9.12
C ARG A 136 -3.22 -0.51 8.04
N HIS A 137 -3.66 -0.68 6.81
CA HIS A 137 -3.00 -0.09 5.68
C HIS A 137 -3.98 0.57 4.73
N THR A 138 -3.60 1.74 4.21
CA THR A 138 -4.39 2.44 3.20
C THR A 138 -3.45 2.94 2.14
N TRP A 139 -3.74 2.61 0.88
CA TRP A 139 -3.02 3.10 -0.29
C TRP A 139 -3.91 3.93 -1.18
N LEU A 140 -3.28 4.91 -1.78
CA LEU A 140 -3.79 5.64 -2.91
C LEU A 140 -2.76 5.52 -4.03
N THR A 141 -3.18 4.94 -5.16
CA THR A 141 -2.30 4.47 -6.22
C THR A 141 -2.80 5.00 -7.57
N ALA A 142 -1.89 5.36 -8.47
CA ALA A 142 -2.27 5.94 -9.76
C ALA A 142 -3.04 4.95 -10.66
N SER A 143 -2.67 3.66 -10.64
CA SER A 143 -3.32 2.60 -11.43
C SER A 143 -3.31 1.27 -10.69
N SER A 144 -4.29 0.39 -10.98
CA SER A 144 -4.32 -0.96 -10.41
C SER A 144 -3.13 -1.84 -10.82
N ALA A 145 -2.46 -1.50 -11.93
CA ALA A 145 -1.21 -2.13 -12.35
C ALA A 145 -0.03 -1.84 -11.41
N GLN A 146 -0.14 -0.82 -10.56
CA GLN A 146 0.85 -0.43 -9.56
C GLN A 146 0.39 -0.80 -8.13
N GLY A 147 -0.65 -1.64 -8.01
CA GLY A 147 -1.16 -2.07 -6.72
C GLY A 147 -0.10 -2.77 -5.87
N VAL A 148 -0.07 -2.43 -4.59
CA VAL A 148 0.85 -2.99 -3.58
C VAL A 148 0.16 -4.11 -2.79
N GLY A 149 -1.16 -4.06 -2.70
CA GLY A 149 -1.95 -4.82 -1.74
C GLY A 149 -1.94 -6.31 -1.95
N GLY A 150 -2.00 -6.80 -3.18
CA GLY A 150 -1.94 -8.25 -3.45
C GLY A 150 -0.63 -8.86 -2.92
N CYS A 151 0.50 -8.23 -3.25
CA CYS A 151 1.82 -8.65 -2.77
C CYS A 151 1.91 -8.58 -1.24
N LEU A 152 1.50 -7.46 -0.64
CA LEU A 152 1.56 -7.29 0.80
C LEU A 152 0.65 -8.29 1.53
N ALA A 153 -0.57 -8.50 1.05
CA ALA A 153 -1.54 -9.42 1.66
C ALA A 153 -0.96 -10.84 1.74
N SER A 154 -0.38 -11.33 0.64
CA SER A 154 0.26 -12.65 0.60
C SER A 154 1.38 -12.79 1.64
N ARG A 155 2.22 -11.75 1.79
CA ARG A 155 3.32 -11.76 2.77
C ARG A 155 2.82 -11.68 4.21
N LEU A 156 1.82 -10.84 4.49
CA LEU A 156 1.24 -10.71 5.84
C LEU A 156 0.51 -11.99 6.28
N ILE A 157 -0.19 -12.67 5.37
CA ILE A 157 -0.76 -14.00 5.66
C ILE A 157 0.33 -15.02 5.97
N ALA A 158 1.40 -15.07 5.16
CA ALA A 158 2.51 -15.98 5.42
C ALA A 158 3.17 -15.71 6.80
N ALA A 159 3.23 -14.44 7.20
CA ALA A 159 3.68 -14.00 8.52
C ALA A 159 2.65 -14.19 9.65
N ARG A 160 1.44 -14.69 9.34
CA ARG A 160 0.32 -14.90 10.28
C ARG A 160 -0.15 -13.62 10.98
N GLU A 161 -0.11 -12.49 10.29
CA GLU A 161 -0.55 -11.20 10.82
C GLU A 161 -2.03 -10.96 10.54
N SER A 162 -2.80 -10.45 11.52
CA SER A 162 -4.15 -9.93 11.23
C SER A 162 -4.04 -8.52 10.64
N PHE A 163 -4.71 -8.26 9.53
CA PHE A 163 -4.65 -6.96 8.86
C PHE A 163 -5.95 -6.56 8.17
N SER A 164 -6.10 -5.25 7.99
CA SER A 164 -7.08 -4.64 7.10
C SER A 164 -6.34 -3.70 6.15
N MET A 165 -6.67 -3.77 4.88
CA MET A 165 -6.00 -3.02 3.83
C MET A 165 -7.00 -2.52 2.82
N THR A 166 -6.86 -1.27 2.39
CA THR A 166 -7.62 -0.68 1.30
C THR A 166 -6.68 0.00 0.33
N GLU A 167 -6.84 -0.23 -0.95
CA GLU A 167 -6.19 0.46 -2.04
C GLU A 167 -7.25 1.17 -2.87
N ARG A 168 -7.02 2.45 -3.17
CA ARG A 168 -7.86 3.21 -4.11
C ARG A 168 -7.03 3.56 -5.34
N PHE A 169 -7.63 3.40 -6.51
CA PHE A 169 -7.00 3.67 -7.78
C PHE A 169 -7.60 4.92 -8.43
N LEU A 170 -6.75 5.80 -8.95
CA LEU A 170 -7.19 7.04 -9.58
C LEU A 170 -7.59 6.85 -11.03
N ASN A 171 -6.85 6.01 -11.76
CA ASN A 171 -7.14 5.75 -13.16
C ASN A 171 -8.25 4.70 -13.24
N GLU A 172 -9.45 5.15 -13.56
CA GLU A 172 -10.61 4.31 -13.80
C GLU A 172 -10.44 3.58 -15.13
N SER A 173 -9.91 2.36 -15.09
CA SER A 173 -10.04 1.48 -16.25
C SER A 173 -11.42 0.84 -16.21
N SER A 174 -12.30 1.25 -17.12
CA SER A 174 -13.56 0.55 -17.39
C SER A 174 -13.26 -0.70 -18.22
N ALA A 175 -12.73 -1.75 -17.60
CA ALA A 175 -12.49 -2.99 -18.34
C ALA A 175 -13.75 -3.84 -18.43
N THR A 176 -14.20 -3.99 -19.67
CA THR A 176 -15.21 -4.95 -20.13
C THR A 176 -14.67 -6.38 -20.26
N SER A 177 -13.46 -6.67 -19.76
CA SER A 177 -12.86 -8.01 -19.84
C SER A 177 -13.40 -8.95 -18.76
N MET A 178 -13.38 -10.25 -19.07
CA MET A 178 -13.80 -11.32 -18.17
C MET A 178 -13.06 -11.22 -16.82
N PRO A 179 -13.75 -11.46 -15.69
CA PRO A 179 -13.20 -11.27 -14.35
C PRO A 179 -12.14 -12.34 -14.06
N THR A 180 -10.87 -12.01 -14.29
CA THR A 180 -9.75 -12.70 -13.64
C THR A 180 -9.56 -12.05 -12.29
N GLY A 181 -10.13 -12.66 -11.25
CA GLY A 181 -9.92 -12.22 -9.88
C GLY A 181 -8.48 -12.46 -9.43
N TRP A 182 -8.01 -11.62 -8.52
CA TRP A 182 -6.82 -11.91 -7.73
C TRP A 182 -7.08 -13.14 -6.85
N SER A 183 -6.07 -13.99 -6.74
CA SER A 183 -6.13 -15.19 -5.93
C SER A 183 -4.86 -15.38 -5.13
N ALA A 184 -5.02 -15.40 -3.82
CA ALA A 184 -4.07 -16.06 -2.93
C ALA A 184 -4.79 -17.17 -2.17
N PRO A 185 -4.10 -18.27 -1.84
CA PRO A 185 -4.66 -19.35 -1.04
C PRO A 185 -5.30 -18.82 0.25
N GLY A 186 -6.54 -19.25 0.53
CA GLY A 186 -7.24 -18.90 1.76
C GLY A 186 -8.05 -17.61 1.72
N PHE A 187 -8.12 -16.89 0.60
CA PHE A 187 -9.05 -15.78 0.40
C PHE A 187 -10.33 -16.20 -0.32
N SER A 188 -11.46 -15.67 0.15
CA SER A 188 -12.72 -15.58 -0.59
C SER A 188 -12.83 -14.18 -1.18
N SER A 189 -13.03 -14.08 -2.49
CA SER A 189 -13.05 -12.83 -3.23
C SER A 189 -14.48 -12.45 -3.63
N TYR A 190 -14.82 -11.17 -3.52
CA TYR A 190 -16.12 -10.62 -3.84
C TYR A 190 -15.94 -9.33 -4.64
N ARG A 191 -16.86 -9.04 -5.55
CA ARG A 191 -16.93 -7.77 -6.27
C ARG A 191 -18.25 -7.07 -6.00
N ARG A 192 -18.20 -5.75 -5.95
CA ARG A 192 -19.35 -4.86 -5.95
C ARG A 192 -19.24 -3.97 -7.17
N ALA A 193 -20.27 -3.98 -8.02
CA ALA A 193 -20.34 -3.10 -9.18
C ALA A 193 -20.82 -1.70 -8.77
N GLY A 194 -20.57 -0.70 -9.62
CA GLY A 194 -20.96 0.69 -9.40
C GLY A 194 -19.89 1.68 -9.88
N SER A 195 -20.11 2.97 -9.64
CA SER A 195 -19.09 4.01 -9.87
C SER A 195 -17.84 3.79 -9.02
N ASP A 196 -18.01 3.26 -7.80
CA ASP A 196 -16.93 2.78 -6.93
C ASP A 196 -16.84 1.25 -6.97
N ALA A 197 -16.50 0.72 -8.15
CA ALA A 197 -16.32 -0.71 -8.33
C ALA A 197 -15.25 -1.23 -7.34
N MET A 198 -15.65 -2.16 -6.48
CA MET A 198 -14.83 -2.60 -5.35
C MET A 198 -14.61 -4.10 -5.39
N HIS A 199 -13.35 -4.52 -5.23
CA HIS A 199 -12.98 -5.90 -4.96
C HIS A 199 -12.64 -6.06 -3.47
N LEU A 200 -13.21 -7.07 -2.83
CA LEU A 200 -13.00 -7.40 -1.44
C LEU A 200 -12.51 -8.84 -1.31
N HIS A 201 -11.36 -9.01 -0.69
CA HIS A 201 -10.76 -10.30 -0.39
C HIS A 201 -10.79 -10.52 1.11
N CYS A 202 -11.52 -11.54 1.56
CA CYS A 202 -11.63 -11.92 2.96
C CYS A 202 -10.95 -13.26 3.25
N SER A 203 -10.16 -13.33 4.31
CA SER A 203 -9.56 -14.58 4.79
C SER A 203 -9.70 -14.71 6.31
N GLY A 204 -10.15 -15.87 6.80
CA GLY A 204 -10.44 -16.06 8.23
C GLY A 204 -11.65 -15.26 8.75
N LEU A 205 -12.46 -14.70 7.85
CA LEU A 205 -13.63 -13.86 8.13
C LEU A 205 -14.73 -14.14 7.11
N SER A 206 -15.98 -14.01 7.53
CA SER A 206 -17.12 -13.92 6.60
C SER A 206 -17.14 -12.59 5.84
N LEU A 207 -17.89 -12.53 4.73
CA LEU A 207 -18.09 -11.29 3.97
C LEU A 207 -18.60 -10.14 4.86
N LEU A 208 -19.62 -10.41 5.70
CA LEU A 208 -20.20 -9.41 6.59
C LEU A 208 -19.19 -8.86 7.59
N GLU A 209 -18.37 -9.74 8.18
CA GLU A 209 -17.29 -9.32 9.09
C GLU A 209 -16.21 -8.52 8.37
N GLY A 210 -15.84 -8.93 7.15
CA GLY A 210 -14.90 -8.21 6.29
C GLY A 210 -15.39 -6.80 5.97
N CYS A 211 -16.64 -6.66 5.53
CA CYS A 211 -17.28 -5.36 5.33
C CYS A 211 -17.25 -4.50 6.59
N ALA A 212 -17.58 -5.08 7.75
CA ALA A 212 -17.56 -4.36 9.02
C ALA A 212 -16.15 -3.84 9.40
N GLN A 213 -15.08 -4.58 9.10
CA GLN A 213 -13.70 -4.10 9.33
C GLN A 213 -13.35 -2.87 8.50
N LEU A 214 -13.97 -2.74 7.32
CA LEU A 214 -13.76 -1.62 6.40
C LEU A 214 -14.78 -0.49 6.64
N GLY A 215 -15.67 -0.62 7.63
CA GLY A 215 -16.75 0.34 7.86
C GLY A 215 -17.84 0.34 6.80
N LEU A 216 -17.95 -0.73 6.00
CA LEU A 216 -18.95 -0.90 4.95
C LEU A 216 -20.21 -1.58 5.51
N THR A 217 -21.37 -1.18 4.99
CA THR A 217 -22.64 -1.85 5.29
C THR A 217 -22.75 -3.13 4.46
N GLY A 218 -22.75 -4.30 5.10
CA GLY A 218 -22.79 -5.60 4.41
C GLY A 218 -24.08 -5.93 3.63
N GLY A 219 -25.00 -4.98 3.49
CA GLY A 219 -26.24 -5.11 2.71
C GLY A 219 -26.11 -4.75 1.22
N GLU A 220 -24.90 -4.52 0.73
CA GLU A 220 -24.62 -4.21 -0.67
C GLU A 220 -24.63 -5.48 -1.54
N GLU A 221 -24.91 -5.34 -2.84
CA GLU A 221 -24.90 -6.45 -3.81
C GLU A 221 -23.48 -6.92 -4.13
N TRP A 222 -22.90 -7.73 -3.23
CA TRP A 222 -21.64 -8.42 -3.44
C TRP A 222 -21.82 -9.68 -4.27
N MET A 223 -21.10 -9.78 -5.38
CA MET A 223 -21.01 -11.00 -6.19
C MET A 223 -19.72 -11.76 -5.87
N PRO A 224 -19.77 -13.06 -5.57
CA PRO A 224 -18.56 -13.86 -5.37
C PRO A 224 -17.76 -13.96 -6.67
N ILE A 225 -16.44 -13.88 -6.56
CA ILE A 225 -15.50 -14.13 -7.66
C ILE A 225 -14.96 -15.55 -7.49
N PRO A 226 -15.16 -16.46 -8.46
CA PRO A 226 -14.63 -17.81 -8.35
C PRO A 226 -13.09 -17.79 -8.31
N PRO A 227 -12.45 -18.67 -7.52
CA PRO A 227 -11.00 -18.77 -7.51
C PRO A 227 -10.51 -19.23 -8.90
N PRO A 228 -9.43 -18.65 -9.43
CA PRO A 228 -8.83 -19.13 -10.66
C PRO A 228 -8.33 -20.56 -10.49
N ILE A 229 -8.45 -21.34 -11.57
CA ILE A 229 -8.24 -22.79 -11.59
C ILE A 229 -6.76 -23.16 -11.39
N SER A 230 -5.84 -22.22 -11.56
CA SER A 230 -4.40 -22.44 -11.45
C SER A 230 -3.70 -21.17 -10.96
N ALA A 231 -3.35 -21.11 -9.68
CA ALA A 231 -2.37 -20.15 -9.17
C ALA A 231 -1.57 -20.82 -8.04
N SER A 232 -0.53 -21.55 -8.43
CA SER A 232 0.57 -21.85 -7.52
C SER A 232 1.49 -20.64 -7.57
N GLU A 233 1.47 -19.80 -6.55
CA GLU A 233 2.45 -18.73 -6.42
C GLU A 233 3.55 -19.15 -5.44
N THR A 234 4.77 -19.08 -5.93
CA THR A 234 6.02 -19.33 -5.22
C THR A 234 6.18 -18.29 -4.12
N VAL A 235 5.99 -18.71 -2.87
CA VAL A 235 6.24 -17.86 -1.70
C VAL A 235 7.75 -17.62 -1.62
N SER A 236 8.18 -16.45 -2.07
CA SER A 236 9.55 -15.99 -1.86
C SER A 236 9.79 -15.55 -0.40
N ARG A 237 11.06 -15.29 -0.09
CA ARG A 237 11.66 -15.20 1.24
C ARG A 237 10.77 -14.51 2.30
N GLN A 238 10.45 -15.23 3.36
CA GLN A 238 9.50 -14.81 4.39
C GLN A 238 10.16 -13.91 5.43
N SER A 239 9.59 -12.72 5.68
CA SER A 239 9.93 -11.91 6.86
C SER A 239 8.84 -12.03 7.91
N ARG A 240 9.24 -12.08 9.18
CA ARG A 240 8.32 -12.00 10.34
C ARG A 240 8.04 -10.55 10.75
N GLN A 241 8.63 -9.56 10.09
CA GLN A 241 8.44 -8.15 10.38
C GLN A 241 7.52 -7.51 9.34
N TRP A 242 6.42 -6.95 9.82
CA TRP A 242 5.40 -6.37 8.95
C TRP A 242 5.92 -5.15 8.17
N VAL A 243 6.80 -4.34 8.79
CA VAL A 243 7.45 -3.20 8.12
C VAL A 243 8.31 -3.66 6.93
N GLU A 244 9.09 -4.72 7.13
CA GLU A 244 9.89 -5.33 6.06
C GLU A 244 8.99 -5.86 4.94
N SER A 245 7.82 -6.41 5.28
CA SER A 245 6.83 -6.84 4.28
C SER A 245 6.26 -5.66 3.49
N VAL A 246 6.03 -4.51 4.13
CA VAL A 246 5.64 -3.27 3.44
C VAL A 246 6.76 -2.79 2.52
N GLY A 247 8.00 -2.70 3.00
CA GLY A 247 9.14 -2.28 2.19
C GLY A 247 9.35 -3.16 0.95
N TYR A 248 9.22 -4.48 1.12
CA TYR A 248 9.25 -5.43 0.01
C TYR A 248 8.13 -5.16 -0.98
N ALA A 249 6.88 -5.04 -0.53
CA ALA A 249 5.73 -4.90 -1.43
C ALA A 249 5.76 -3.57 -2.20
N VAL A 250 6.19 -2.49 -1.55
CA VAL A 250 6.36 -1.17 -2.17
C VAL A 250 7.46 -1.24 -3.24
N ALA A 251 8.60 -1.85 -2.94
CA ALA A 251 9.67 -2.03 -3.92
C ALA A 251 9.25 -2.94 -5.08
N ALA A 252 8.60 -4.06 -4.80
CA ALA A 252 8.13 -4.98 -5.83
C ALA A 252 7.10 -4.32 -6.77
N SER A 253 6.23 -3.47 -6.24
CA SER A 253 5.33 -2.64 -7.06
C SER A 253 6.10 -1.60 -7.89
N ALA A 254 7.06 -0.89 -7.27
CA ALA A 254 7.90 0.09 -7.96
C ALA A 254 8.72 -0.52 -9.11
N LEU A 255 9.08 -1.81 -8.99
CA LEU A 255 9.83 -2.60 -9.97
C LEU A 255 8.92 -3.34 -10.98
N GLY A 256 7.59 -3.30 -10.82
CA GLY A 256 6.66 -3.97 -11.72
C GLY A 256 6.62 -5.50 -11.63
N VAL A 257 6.88 -6.07 -10.45
CA VAL A 257 7.10 -7.52 -10.24
C VAL A 257 5.82 -8.30 -9.97
N ASN A 258 4.72 -7.65 -9.57
CA ASN A 258 3.47 -8.33 -9.17
C ASN A 258 2.26 -7.84 -9.97
N GLU A 259 2.17 -8.24 -11.24
CA GLU A 259 1.10 -7.84 -12.16
C GLU A 259 -0.14 -8.75 -12.08
N GLY A 260 -0.71 -8.88 -10.88
CA GLY A 260 -2.09 -9.34 -10.73
C GLY A 260 -3.07 -8.20 -11.10
N GLN A 261 -3.40 -8.06 -12.38
CA GLN A 261 -4.30 -7.00 -12.85
C GLN A 261 -5.76 -7.33 -12.56
N GLU A 262 -6.24 -6.91 -11.38
CA GLU A 262 -7.67 -6.67 -11.22
C GLU A 262 -7.99 -5.23 -11.59
N ILE A 263 -9.09 -5.06 -12.32
CA ILE A 263 -9.52 -3.76 -12.78
C ILE A 263 -10.71 -3.33 -11.91
N CYS A 264 -10.44 -2.41 -11.00
CA CYS A 264 -11.38 -1.90 -10.00
C CYS A 264 -10.97 -0.49 -9.58
N SER A 265 -11.92 0.27 -9.01
CA SER A 265 -11.63 1.58 -8.41
C SER A 265 -11.08 1.43 -7.00
N ILE A 266 -11.49 0.37 -6.30
CA ILE A 266 -11.09 0.06 -4.93
C ILE A 266 -10.78 -1.43 -4.82
N ARG A 267 -9.67 -1.77 -4.17
CA ARG A 267 -9.36 -3.13 -3.74
C ARG A 267 -9.17 -3.15 -2.24
N ALA A 268 -9.71 -4.16 -1.57
CA ALA A 268 -9.52 -4.33 -0.14
C ALA A 268 -9.21 -5.77 0.23
N PHE A 269 -8.38 -5.91 1.26
CA PHE A 269 -7.99 -7.19 1.82
C PHE A 269 -8.19 -7.14 3.33
N VAL A 270 -8.87 -8.15 3.85
CA VAL A 270 -9.08 -8.29 5.30
C VAL A 270 -8.74 -9.72 5.68
N HIS A 271 -7.84 -9.85 6.64
CA HIS A 271 -7.45 -11.14 7.18
C HIS A 271 -7.41 -11.11 8.71
N ARG A 272 -7.94 -12.17 9.32
CA ARG A 272 -7.83 -12.41 10.77
C ARG A 272 -7.22 -13.78 11.01
N THR A 273 -6.12 -13.81 11.76
CA THR A 273 -5.56 -15.06 12.29
C THR A 273 -6.36 -15.54 13.50
N PHE A 274 -6.50 -16.86 13.66
CA PHE A 274 -7.15 -17.47 14.83
C PHE A 274 -6.38 -17.23 16.14
N ASN A 275 -5.05 -17.09 16.05
CA ASN A 275 -4.19 -16.81 17.20
C ASN A 275 -3.51 -15.45 16.99
N PRO A 276 -4.06 -14.36 17.56
CA PRO A 276 -3.49 -13.04 17.39
C PRO A 276 -2.08 -12.99 17.98
N ASN A 277 -1.16 -12.35 17.25
CA ASN A 277 0.18 -12.09 17.73
C ASN A 277 0.14 -11.24 19.01
N PRO A 278 1.18 -11.33 19.87
CA PRO A 278 1.30 -10.48 21.05
C PRO A 278 1.18 -9.00 20.70
N LEU A 279 0.66 -8.22 21.65
CA LEU A 279 0.54 -6.77 21.53
C LEU A 279 1.88 -6.15 21.14
N ARG A 280 1.87 -5.35 20.08
CA ARG A 280 3.04 -4.61 19.60
C ARG A 280 2.94 -3.14 19.99
N PRO A 281 4.09 -2.45 20.13
CA PRO A 281 4.07 -1.00 20.22
C PRO A 281 3.33 -0.41 19.02
N PRO A 282 2.49 0.61 19.23
CA PRO A 282 1.88 1.33 18.13
C PRO A 282 2.98 1.98 17.29
N GLN A 283 2.95 1.72 16.00
CA GLN A 283 3.87 2.25 15.01
C GLN A 283 3.04 2.80 13.87
N ARG A 284 3.43 3.96 13.36
CA ARG A 284 2.79 4.58 12.20
C ARG A 284 3.86 5.19 11.31
N PHE A 285 3.70 4.98 10.01
CA PHE A 285 4.57 5.56 9.00
C PHE A 285 3.86 5.62 7.65
N VAL A 286 4.42 6.45 6.77
CA VAL A 286 3.99 6.62 5.39
C VAL A 286 5.09 6.05 4.48
N SER A 287 4.67 5.37 3.41
CA SER A 287 5.55 5.00 2.32
C SER A 287 5.03 5.58 1.01
N PHE A 288 5.91 5.77 0.04
CA PHE A 288 5.47 6.18 -1.30
C PHE A 288 6.44 5.72 -2.38
N VAL A 289 5.90 5.66 -3.59
CA VAL A 289 6.64 5.54 -4.84
C VAL A 289 6.33 6.79 -5.67
N MET A 290 7.36 7.47 -6.16
CA MET A 290 7.20 8.62 -7.04
C MET A 290 8.25 8.64 -8.14
N ASP A 291 7.93 9.28 -9.25
CA ASP A 291 8.88 9.60 -10.31
C ASP A 291 9.17 11.12 -10.27
N LEU A 292 10.43 11.50 -10.47
CA LEU A 292 10.88 12.90 -10.60
C LEU A 292 11.32 13.22 -12.02
#